data_AF-A0A850BR48-F1
#
_entry.id   AF-A0A850BR48-F1
#
_cell.length_a   1.000
_cell.length_b   1.000
_cell.length_c   1.000
_cell.angle_alpha   90.00
_cell.angle_beta   90.00
_cell.angle_gamma   90.00
#
_symmetry.space_group_name_H-M   'P 1'
#
loop_
_entity.id
_entity.type
_entity.pdbx_description
1 polymer ?
#
loop_
_entity_poly.entity_id
_entity_poly.type
_entity_poly.pdbx_seq_one_letter_code
_entity_poly.pdbx_strand_id
1 'polypeptide(L)'
;MLSKRSISLLLSGLITGACAGEPSPPPAVGKPSAPAKIAAPPPAPPPAAELPPISTEFPLQYAKTHGFSLGQPRRMTPTADGRLVLFLRSTARDPRSSLWEVDVATGATRELLRPDSLVQGSETLTAEEKARRERQRIRTGGFTFFEANRDASVILVSLSGKLYVWKRAAGKARELPTGPGVIDPHLSPDATKVAYVRDSDVYLLSVDGDASEKPLAVTRGGTEMNPHGTAEFMAQEEFYRFRGFWWSPDGGEILYQETDLSKVEKWTLADPGRPEVPPQIVAYPQTGKAHAIVRLAVAKVRAPGKPARSVTWDTERYPYLVSVTWPKNAPLTLLVMDRAQRRSALLAADEKTGNTTVLLTEED
;
A
#
# COMPACT_ATOMS: atom_id res chain seq x y z
N MET A 1 -0.24 -29.19 -5.39
CA MET A 1 0.37 -29.28 -6.75
C MET A 1 -0.22 -28.19 -7.62
N LEU A 2 0.48 -27.06 -7.77
CA LEU A 2 0.17 -26.06 -8.80
C LEU A 2 1.49 -25.54 -9.39
N SER A 3 1.44 -25.39 -10.71
CA SER A 3 2.53 -25.30 -11.66
C SER A 3 3.23 -23.92 -11.64
N LYS A 4 4.56 -23.94 -11.52
CA LYS A 4 5.44 -22.81 -11.81
C LYS A 4 5.62 -22.68 -13.33
N ARG A 5 5.39 -21.49 -13.90
CA ARG A 5 5.86 -21.13 -15.24
C ARG A 5 6.95 -20.07 -15.12
N SER A 6 8.18 -20.48 -15.37
CA SER A 6 9.33 -19.60 -15.61
C SER A 6 9.46 -19.35 -17.10
N ILE A 7 9.62 -18.09 -17.52
CA ILE A 7 9.96 -17.71 -18.89
C ILE A 7 11.44 -17.30 -18.89
N SER A 8 12.26 -18.04 -19.64
CA SER A 8 13.67 -17.74 -19.90
C SER A 8 13.79 -17.27 -21.35
N LEU A 9 14.29 -16.06 -21.58
CA LEU A 9 14.62 -15.55 -22.91
C LEU A 9 16.10 -15.83 -23.21
N LEU A 10 16.38 -16.60 -24.26
CA LEU A 10 17.72 -16.85 -24.81
C LEU A 10 17.98 -15.86 -25.96
N LEU A 11 19.13 -15.19 -25.91
CA LEU A 11 19.66 -14.34 -26.97
C LEU A 11 20.80 -15.12 -27.67
N SER A 12 20.77 -15.22 -29.00
CA SER A 12 21.90 -15.74 -29.77
C SER A 12 22.00 -14.98 -31.09
N GLY A 13 23.09 -14.23 -31.25
CA GLY A 13 23.51 -13.61 -32.50
C GLY A 13 24.59 -14.44 -33.17
N LEU A 14 24.55 -14.52 -34.51
CA LEU A 14 25.63 -15.06 -35.34
C LEU A 14 26.02 -14.01 -36.39
N ILE A 15 27.32 -13.75 -36.49
CA ILE A 15 28.02 -12.97 -37.52
C ILE A 15 29.05 -13.89 -38.15
N THR A 16 29.09 -13.96 -39.49
CA THR A 16 30.24 -14.26 -40.38
C THR A 16 29.70 -14.15 -41.81
N GLY A 17 30.34 -13.60 -42.85
CA GLY A 17 31.75 -13.33 -43.14
C GLY A 17 31.95 -13.69 -44.62
N ALA A 18 32.31 -12.72 -45.47
CA ALA A 18 32.37 -12.85 -46.93
C ALA A 18 33.70 -13.45 -47.44
N CYS A 19 33.66 -14.19 -48.56
CA CYS A 19 34.83 -14.50 -49.39
C CYS A 19 34.49 -14.38 -50.88
N ALA A 20 35.42 -13.78 -51.64
CA ALA A 20 35.37 -13.55 -53.08
C ALA A 20 36.06 -14.67 -53.88
N GLY A 21 35.69 -14.84 -55.15
CA GLY A 21 36.35 -15.71 -56.13
C GLY A 21 36.10 -15.23 -57.57
N GLU A 22 37.18 -15.14 -58.35
CA GLU A 22 37.34 -14.53 -59.68
C GLU A 22 37.01 -15.47 -60.89
N PRO A 23 37.07 -15.00 -62.16
CA PRO A 23 36.08 -15.32 -63.20
C PRO A 23 36.48 -16.42 -64.22
N SER A 24 35.55 -16.79 -65.11
CA SER A 24 35.78 -17.67 -66.27
C SER A 24 34.91 -17.25 -67.48
N PRO A 25 35.31 -17.64 -68.71
CA PRO A 25 35.32 -16.78 -69.90
C PRO A 25 34.00 -16.79 -70.71
N PRO A 26 33.81 -15.84 -71.65
CA PRO A 26 32.55 -15.70 -72.37
C PRO A 26 32.50 -16.65 -73.58
N PRO A 27 31.39 -17.38 -73.81
CA PRO A 27 31.14 -18.01 -75.09
C PRO A 27 30.14 -17.21 -75.94
N ALA A 28 30.59 -16.97 -77.17
CA ALA A 28 29.89 -16.76 -78.44
C ALA A 28 28.46 -16.17 -78.45
N VAL A 29 28.37 -15.03 -79.15
CA VAL A 29 27.15 -14.34 -79.57
C VAL A 29 26.26 -15.25 -80.42
N GLY A 30 25.18 -15.75 -79.82
CA GLY A 30 24.05 -16.38 -80.51
C GLY A 30 23.05 -15.33 -81.03
N LYS A 31 22.47 -15.60 -82.20
CA LYS A 31 21.56 -14.72 -82.97
C LYS A 31 20.37 -14.19 -82.15
N PRO A 32 19.85 -12.97 -82.45
CA PRO A 32 18.76 -12.37 -81.70
C PRO A 32 17.46 -13.19 -81.84
N SER A 33 16.93 -13.66 -80.70
CA SER A 33 15.58 -14.20 -80.61
C SER A 33 14.56 -13.07 -80.57
N ALA A 34 13.41 -13.27 -81.22
CA ALA A 34 12.29 -12.33 -81.26
C ALA A 34 11.87 -11.83 -79.85
N PRO A 35 11.33 -10.60 -79.73
CA PRO A 35 10.99 -10.04 -78.43
C PRO A 35 9.88 -10.86 -77.76
N ALA A 36 10.20 -11.41 -76.59
CA ALA A 36 9.22 -12.05 -75.71
C ALA A 36 8.18 -11.01 -75.27
N LYS A 37 6.90 -11.30 -75.49
CA LYS A 37 5.79 -10.51 -74.97
C LYS A 37 5.89 -10.49 -73.44
N ILE A 38 6.13 -9.32 -72.86
CA ILE A 38 6.05 -9.10 -71.41
C ILE A 38 4.61 -9.40 -70.99
N ALA A 39 4.42 -10.44 -70.18
CA ALA A 39 3.12 -10.73 -69.58
C ALA A 39 2.72 -9.57 -68.66
N ALA A 40 1.46 -9.15 -68.75
CA ALA A 40 0.93 -8.08 -67.91
C ALA A 40 1.09 -8.45 -66.41
N PRO A 41 1.39 -7.47 -65.54
CA PRO A 41 1.51 -7.72 -64.11
C PRO A 41 0.20 -8.30 -63.55
N PRO A 42 0.26 -9.19 -62.55
CA PRO A 42 -0.94 -9.75 -61.94
C PRO A 42 -1.80 -8.64 -61.34
N PRO A 43 -3.14 -8.77 -61.37
CA PRO A 43 -4.03 -7.77 -60.82
C PRO A 43 -3.75 -7.54 -59.34
N ALA A 44 -3.83 -6.27 -58.91
CA ALA A 44 -3.63 -5.90 -57.52
C ALA A 44 -4.56 -6.71 -56.61
N PRO A 45 -4.09 -7.14 -55.42
CA PRO A 45 -4.94 -7.85 -54.48
C PRO A 45 -6.17 -6.98 -54.16
N PRO A 46 -7.36 -7.58 -53.97
CA PRO A 46 -8.55 -6.83 -53.61
C PRO A 46 -8.27 -6.03 -52.34
N PRO A 47 -8.87 -4.82 -52.20
CA PRO A 47 -8.70 -4.02 -51.00
C PRO A 47 -9.05 -4.87 -49.78
N ALA A 48 -8.18 -4.85 -48.77
CA ALA A 48 -8.40 -5.57 -47.53
C ALA A 48 -9.78 -5.19 -46.98
N ALA A 49 -10.59 -6.20 -46.64
CA ALA A 49 -11.91 -5.97 -46.07
C ALA A 49 -11.75 -5.05 -44.84
N GLU A 50 -12.45 -3.91 -44.86
CA GLU A 50 -12.47 -3.01 -43.70
C GLU A 50 -12.94 -3.81 -42.49
N LEU A 51 -12.10 -3.88 -41.46
CA LEU A 51 -12.50 -4.49 -40.20
C LEU A 51 -13.72 -3.74 -39.68
N PRO A 52 -14.73 -4.45 -39.13
CA PRO A 52 -15.88 -3.79 -38.54
C PRO A 52 -15.39 -2.82 -37.46
N PRO A 53 -16.03 -1.64 -37.32
CA PRO A 53 -15.62 -0.67 -36.31
C PRO A 53 -15.66 -1.30 -34.93
N ILE A 54 -14.54 -1.21 -34.20
CA ILE A 54 -14.45 -1.73 -32.84
C ILE A 54 -15.39 -0.89 -31.96
N SER A 55 -16.39 -1.53 -31.35
CA SER A 55 -17.25 -0.87 -30.37
C SER A 55 -16.40 -0.41 -29.18
N THR A 56 -16.37 0.89 -28.93
CA THR A 56 -15.68 1.49 -27.79
C THR A 56 -16.54 1.54 -26.54
N GLU A 57 -17.82 1.19 -26.62
CA GLU A 57 -18.77 1.29 -25.51
C GLU A 57 -18.35 0.42 -24.32
N PHE A 58 -18.09 -0.86 -24.55
CA PHE A 58 -17.66 -1.77 -23.48
C PHE A 58 -16.31 -1.37 -22.87
N PRO A 59 -15.23 -1.13 -23.65
CA PRO A 59 -13.96 -0.66 -23.07
C PRO A 59 -14.10 0.63 -22.27
N LEU A 60 -14.93 1.58 -22.73
CA LEU A 60 -15.19 2.82 -22.01
C LEU A 60 -15.98 2.58 -20.72
N GLN A 61 -17.01 1.73 -20.73
CA GLN A 61 -17.76 1.38 -19.51
C GLN A 61 -16.87 0.63 -18.52
N TYR A 62 -16.08 -0.34 -18.98
CA TYR A 62 -15.13 -1.08 -18.17
C TYR A 62 -14.11 -0.14 -17.53
N ALA A 63 -13.52 0.78 -18.29
CA ALA A 63 -12.59 1.78 -17.76
C ALA A 63 -13.25 2.73 -16.75
N LYS A 64 -14.41 3.32 -17.08
CA LYS A 64 -15.14 4.26 -16.21
C LYS A 64 -15.59 3.67 -14.88
N THR A 65 -15.84 2.36 -14.84
CA THR A 65 -16.30 1.64 -13.65
C THR A 65 -15.18 0.89 -12.92
N HIS A 66 -13.93 1.08 -13.35
CA HIS A 66 -12.76 0.35 -12.85
C HIS A 66 -12.96 -1.17 -12.88
N GLY A 67 -13.51 -1.69 -13.98
CA GLY A 67 -13.88 -3.10 -14.13
C GLY A 67 -15.08 -3.48 -13.29
N PHE A 68 -16.11 -2.61 -13.24
CA PHE A 68 -17.33 -2.79 -12.46
C PHE A 68 -17.11 -2.96 -10.95
N SER A 69 -15.96 -2.50 -10.44
CA SER A 69 -15.64 -2.55 -9.01
C SER A 69 -16.10 -1.31 -8.24
N LEU A 70 -16.39 -0.19 -8.92
CA LEU A 70 -16.94 1.00 -8.27
C LEU A 70 -18.32 0.68 -7.65
N GLY A 71 -18.60 1.24 -6.47
CA GLY A 71 -19.82 0.93 -5.71
C GLY A 71 -19.68 -0.23 -4.71
N GLN A 72 -18.60 -1.02 -4.77
CA GLN A 72 -18.35 -2.06 -3.77
C GLN A 72 -18.00 -1.43 -2.40
N PRO A 73 -18.72 -1.78 -1.32
CA PRO A 73 -18.37 -1.33 0.02
C PRO A 73 -17.02 -1.90 0.46
N ARG A 74 -16.21 -1.08 1.15
CA ARG A 74 -14.92 -1.48 1.71
C ARG A 74 -14.77 -0.99 3.14
N ARG A 75 -13.85 -1.63 3.88
CA ARG A 75 -13.53 -1.31 5.28
C ARG A 75 -14.79 -1.30 6.17
N MET A 76 -15.65 -2.30 6.00
CA MET A 76 -16.86 -2.45 6.80
C MET A 76 -16.50 -2.58 8.28
N THR A 77 -17.09 -1.75 9.12
CA THR A 77 -16.84 -1.69 10.57
C THR A 77 -18.19 -1.68 11.29
N PRO A 78 -18.60 -2.79 11.95
CA PRO A 78 -19.80 -2.80 12.76
C PRO A 78 -19.62 -1.96 14.04
N THR A 79 -20.68 -1.30 14.48
CA THR A 79 -20.74 -0.72 15.83
C THR A 79 -20.81 -1.83 16.88
N ALA A 80 -20.39 -1.54 18.10
CA ALA A 80 -20.33 -2.53 19.18
C ALA A 80 -21.72 -3.06 19.60
N ASP A 81 -22.78 -2.29 19.37
CA ASP A 81 -24.18 -2.73 19.54
C ASP A 81 -24.70 -3.56 18.36
N GLY A 82 -23.92 -3.70 17.28
CA GLY A 82 -24.29 -4.43 16.06
C GLY A 82 -25.39 -3.77 15.22
N ARG A 83 -25.86 -2.57 15.59
CA ARG A 83 -27.00 -1.92 14.93
C ARG A 83 -26.62 -1.28 13.60
N LEU A 84 -25.40 -0.76 13.49
CA LEU A 84 -24.91 -0.07 12.31
C LEU A 84 -23.64 -0.76 11.78
N VAL A 85 -23.47 -0.73 10.46
CA VAL A 85 -22.18 -1.02 9.82
C VAL A 85 -21.76 0.21 9.02
N LEU A 86 -20.61 0.79 9.38
CA LEU A 86 -19.99 1.88 8.63
C LEU A 86 -19.09 1.31 7.55
N PHE A 87 -19.01 1.98 6.40
CA PHE A 87 -18.14 1.54 5.29
C PHE A 87 -17.82 2.69 4.32
N LEU A 88 -16.77 2.51 3.54
CA LEU A 88 -16.44 3.40 2.43
C LEU A 88 -17.03 2.86 1.15
N ARG A 89 -17.67 3.72 0.37
CA ARG A 89 -18.25 3.34 -0.91
C ARG A 89 -18.28 4.53 -1.87
N SER A 90 -17.85 4.27 -3.10
CA SER A 90 -17.99 5.17 -4.24
C SER A 90 -19.36 4.99 -4.92
N THR A 91 -19.73 5.88 -5.83
CA THR A 91 -20.88 5.59 -6.72
C THR A 91 -20.42 4.76 -7.92
N ALA A 92 -21.35 4.26 -8.74
CA ALA A 92 -21.01 3.43 -9.90
C ALA A 92 -20.12 4.13 -10.95
N ARG A 93 -20.05 5.47 -10.95
CA ARG A 93 -19.36 6.27 -11.98
C ARG A 93 -18.49 7.40 -11.44
N ASP A 94 -18.39 7.54 -10.12
CA ASP A 94 -17.46 8.47 -9.47
C ASP A 94 -16.53 7.64 -8.60
N PRO A 95 -15.21 7.59 -8.87
CA PRO A 95 -14.28 6.77 -8.10
C PRO A 95 -14.03 7.32 -6.69
N ARG A 96 -14.56 8.49 -6.33
CA ARG A 96 -14.40 9.06 -4.99
C ARG A 96 -15.28 8.32 -4.00
N SER A 97 -14.67 7.80 -2.94
CA SER A 97 -15.37 7.11 -1.87
C SER A 97 -15.87 8.10 -0.81
N SER A 98 -17.15 7.97 -0.47
CA SER A 98 -17.78 8.63 0.68
C SER A 98 -17.86 7.66 1.86
N LEU A 99 -18.12 8.19 3.06
CA LEU A 99 -18.46 7.39 4.22
C LEU A 99 -19.96 7.14 4.26
N TRP A 100 -20.34 5.89 4.47
CA TRP A 100 -21.73 5.43 4.54
C TRP A 100 -21.98 4.65 5.83
N GLU A 101 -23.25 4.52 6.19
CA GLU A 101 -23.72 3.54 7.16
C GLU A 101 -24.90 2.75 6.60
N VAL A 102 -25.06 1.52 7.08
CA VAL A 102 -26.29 0.73 6.90
C VAL A 102 -26.83 0.35 8.28
N ASP A 103 -28.14 0.51 8.46
CA ASP A 103 -28.86 -0.04 9.60
C ASP A 103 -29.13 -1.52 9.35
N VAL A 104 -28.63 -2.37 10.26
CA VAL A 104 -28.62 -3.83 10.07
C VAL A 104 -30.03 -4.41 10.11
N ALA A 105 -30.95 -3.81 10.89
CA ALA A 105 -32.30 -4.32 11.03
C ALA A 105 -33.18 -4.02 9.81
N THR A 106 -33.02 -2.83 9.22
CA THR A 106 -33.86 -2.36 8.12
C THR A 106 -33.22 -2.47 6.74
N GLY A 107 -31.90 -2.63 6.67
CA GLY A 107 -31.13 -2.53 5.43
C GLY A 107 -31.02 -1.09 4.89
N ALA A 108 -31.58 -0.10 5.60
CA ALA A 108 -31.56 1.28 5.17
C ALA A 108 -30.12 1.80 5.13
N THR A 109 -29.70 2.29 3.97
CA THR A 109 -28.34 2.77 3.75
C THR A 109 -28.32 4.29 3.62
N ARG A 110 -27.41 4.96 4.33
CA ARG A 110 -27.28 6.42 4.36
C ARG A 110 -25.85 6.86 4.09
N GLU A 111 -25.69 7.89 3.27
CA GLU A 111 -24.41 8.58 3.12
C GLU A 111 -24.21 9.56 4.28
N LEU A 112 -23.08 9.44 4.97
CA LEU A 112 -22.78 10.19 6.18
C LEU A 112 -21.91 11.41 5.92
N LEU A 113 -20.83 11.21 5.17
CA LEU A 113 -19.84 12.26 4.92
C LEU A 113 -19.30 12.13 3.50
N ARG A 114 -19.19 13.27 2.81
CA ARG A 114 -18.66 13.37 1.44
C ARG A 114 -17.29 14.06 1.45
N PRO A 115 -16.34 13.66 0.59
CA PRO A 115 -15.06 14.36 0.45
C PRO A 115 -15.22 15.85 0.15
N ASP A 116 -16.16 16.20 -0.73
CA ASP A 116 -16.42 17.57 -1.19
C ASP A 116 -16.96 18.49 -0.09
N SER A 117 -17.44 17.91 1.02
CA SER A 117 -17.86 18.69 2.18
C SER A 117 -16.68 19.19 3.03
N LEU A 118 -15.48 18.64 2.83
CA LEU A 118 -14.27 18.98 3.59
C LEU A 118 -13.26 19.79 2.78
N VAL A 119 -13.00 19.38 1.54
CA VAL A 119 -12.01 20.00 0.65
C VAL A 119 -12.60 20.12 -0.74
N GLN A 120 -12.45 21.29 -1.35
CA GLN A 120 -12.72 21.53 -2.76
C GLN A 120 -11.39 21.55 -3.52
N GLY A 121 -11.22 20.67 -4.52
CA GLY A 121 -10.02 20.65 -5.37
C GLY A 121 -9.45 19.25 -5.63
N SER A 122 -8.36 19.22 -6.38
CA SER A 122 -7.62 18.00 -6.74
C SER A 122 -6.73 17.51 -5.60
N GLU A 123 -6.60 16.18 -5.47
CA GLU A 123 -5.75 15.53 -4.48
C GLU A 123 -4.27 15.56 -4.89
N THR A 124 -3.38 15.89 -3.94
CA THR A 124 -1.92 15.77 -4.09
C THR A 124 -1.40 14.79 -3.05
N LEU A 125 -0.80 13.68 -3.50
CA LEU A 125 -0.29 12.62 -2.63
C LEU A 125 1.23 12.71 -2.46
N THR A 126 1.71 12.41 -1.25
CA THR A 126 3.14 12.16 -1.03
C THR A 126 3.55 10.83 -1.67
N ALA A 127 4.85 10.65 -1.94
CA ALA A 127 5.37 9.40 -2.50
C ALA A 127 5.07 8.19 -1.60
N GLU A 128 5.18 8.37 -0.28
CA GLU A 128 4.91 7.33 0.71
C GLU A 128 3.43 6.93 0.75
N GLU A 129 2.50 7.89 0.71
CA GLU A 129 1.06 7.59 0.66
C GLU A 129 0.67 6.93 -0.68
N LYS A 130 1.25 7.38 -1.80
CA LYS A 130 1.05 6.75 -3.11
C LYS A 130 1.50 5.29 -3.07
N ALA A 131 2.69 5.01 -2.56
CA ALA A 131 3.20 3.65 -2.40
C ALA A 131 2.28 2.83 -1.48
N ARG A 132 1.86 3.36 -0.32
CA ARG A 132 0.95 2.68 0.62
C ARG A 132 -0.38 2.30 -0.04
N ARG A 133 -1.00 3.22 -0.78
CA ARG A 133 -2.26 2.96 -1.51
C ARG A 133 -2.08 1.87 -2.56
N GLU A 134 -0.95 1.84 -3.26
CA GLU A 134 -0.63 0.79 -4.22
C GLU A 134 -0.57 -0.59 -3.55
N ARG A 135 0.14 -0.73 -2.42
CA ARG A 135 0.24 -1.99 -1.66
C ARG A 135 -1.12 -2.45 -1.11
N GLN A 136 -1.92 -1.49 -0.65
CA GLN A 136 -3.30 -1.73 -0.20
C GLN A 136 -4.30 -1.92 -1.34
N ARG A 137 -3.85 -1.82 -2.61
CA ARG A 137 -4.66 -1.95 -3.83
C ARG A 137 -5.84 -0.96 -3.87
N ILE A 138 -5.64 0.24 -3.30
CA ILE A 138 -6.63 1.32 -3.28
C ILE A 138 -6.50 2.14 -4.57
N ARG A 139 -7.49 2.02 -5.45
CA ARG A 139 -7.55 2.71 -6.77
C ARG A 139 -8.53 3.88 -6.83
N THR A 140 -9.18 4.18 -5.72
CA THR A 140 -10.25 5.18 -5.59
C THR A 140 -9.75 6.42 -4.87
N GLY A 141 -10.23 7.60 -5.27
CA GLY A 141 -10.01 8.83 -4.52
C GLY A 141 -11.04 9.02 -3.40
N GLY A 142 -11.10 10.24 -2.84
CA GLY A 142 -11.98 10.57 -1.72
C GLY A 142 -11.45 10.02 -0.39
N PHE A 143 -12.33 9.54 0.48
CA PHE A 143 -11.88 8.89 1.72
C PHE A 143 -11.27 7.53 1.39
N THR A 144 -9.98 7.35 1.69
CA THR A 144 -9.29 6.05 1.55
C THR A 144 -9.23 5.29 2.87
N PHE A 145 -9.38 6.00 3.98
CA PHE A 145 -9.38 5.46 5.33
C PHE A 145 -10.47 6.13 6.17
N PHE A 146 -11.02 5.34 7.10
CA PHE A 146 -11.71 5.85 8.27
C PHE A 146 -11.44 4.98 9.50
N GLU A 147 -11.63 5.53 10.68
CA GLU A 147 -11.70 4.76 11.91
C GLU A 147 -12.82 5.33 12.76
N ALA A 148 -13.55 4.46 13.44
CA ALA A 148 -14.62 4.86 14.33
C ALA A 148 -14.37 4.23 15.69
N ASN A 149 -14.69 4.97 16.75
CA ASN A 149 -14.77 4.36 18.07
C ASN A 149 -15.96 3.38 18.15
N ARG A 150 -16.06 2.63 19.25
CA ARG A 150 -16.97 1.48 19.36
C ARG A 150 -18.45 1.79 19.08
N ASP A 151 -18.93 2.96 19.44
CA ASP A 151 -20.31 3.41 19.21
C ASP A 151 -20.45 4.32 17.97
N ALA A 152 -19.36 4.51 17.21
CA ALA A 152 -19.23 5.43 16.09
C ALA A 152 -19.58 6.89 16.41
N SER A 153 -19.52 7.32 17.68
CA SER A 153 -19.75 8.72 18.06
C SER A 153 -18.61 9.65 17.62
N VAL A 154 -17.39 9.12 17.49
CA VAL A 154 -16.19 9.79 16.98
C VAL A 154 -15.67 9.02 15.78
N ILE A 155 -15.56 9.71 14.65
CA ILE A 155 -15.09 9.14 13.38
C ILE A 155 -13.90 9.96 12.89
N LEU A 156 -12.80 9.28 12.61
CA LEU A 156 -11.61 9.82 11.96
C LEU A 156 -11.64 9.44 10.47
N VAL A 157 -11.36 10.38 9.57
CA VAL A 157 -11.22 10.12 8.14
C VAL A 157 -9.94 10.75 7.61
N SER A 158 -9.33 10.13 6.59
CA SER A 158 -8.22 10.74 5.85
C SER A 158 -8.69 11.21 4.48
N LEU A 159 -8.23 12.40 4.09
CA LEU A 159 -8.48 12.97 2.77
C LEU A 159 -7.26 13.79 2.35
N SER A 160 -6.67 13.48 1.19
CA SER A 160 -5.54 14.22 0.61
C SER A 160 -4.36 14.42 1.58
N GLY A 161 -4.00 13.38 2.34
CA GLY A 161 -2.87 13.41 3.30
C GLY A 161 -3.11 14.22 4.57
N LYS A 162 -4.36 14.62 4.83
CA LYS A 162 -4.82 15.31 6.05
C LYS A 162 -5.80 14.44 6.82
N LEU A 163 -5.94 14.72 8.13
CA LEU A 163 -6.90 14.06 8.99
C LEU A 163 -8.06 14.98 9.36
N TYR A 164 -9.27 14.42 9.36
CA TYR A 164 -10.47 15.09 9.82
C TYR A 164 -11.14 14.23 10.87
N VAL A 165 -11.60 14.85 11.96
CA VAL A 165 -12.40 14.19 12.97
C VAL A 165 -13.83 14.70 12.93
N TRP A 166 -14.78 13.77 13.03
CA TRP A 166 -16.19 14.06 13.05
C TRP A 166 -16.80 13.46 14.31
N LYS A 167 -17.18 14.33 15.24
CA LYS A 167 -18.04 13.98 16.37
C LYS A 167 -19.48 14.06 15.88
N ARG A 168 -20.18 12.93 15.79
CA ARG A 168 -21.53 12.87 15.18
C ARG A 168 -22.51 13.84 15.84
N ALA A 169 -22.41 14.04 17.15
CA ALA A 169 -23.25 14.99 17.90
C ALA A 169 -23.00 16.46 17.54
N ALA A 170 -21.79 16.83 17.09
CA ALA A 170 -21.41 18.21 16.78
C ALA A 170 -21.74 18.62 15.32
N GLY A 171 -22.17 17.69 14.48
CA GLY A 171 -22.66 17.95 13.12
C GLY A 171 -21.56 18.05 12.06
N LYS A 172 -20.54 18.90 12.21
CA LYS A 172 -19.49 19.11 11.20
C LYS A 172 -18.18 18.38 11.54
N ALA A 173 -17.53 17.81 10.52
CA ALA A 173 -16.17 17.31 10.64
C ALA A 173 -15.17 18.48 10.65
N ARG A 174 -14.05 18.30 11.35
CA ARG A 174 -13.03 19.32 11.59
C ARG A 174 -11.66 18.78 11.23
N GLU A 175 -10.85 19.59 10.55
CA GLU A 175 -9.46 19.27 10.27
C GLU A 175 -8.65 19.25 11.57
N LEU A 176 -7.79 18.24 11.72
CA LEU A 176 -6.79 18.19 12.79
C LEU A 176 -5.50 18.85 12.30
N PRO A 177 -4.81 19.67 13.11
CA PRO A 177 -3.58 20.38 12.72
C PRO A 177 -2.36 19.44 12.68
N THR A 178 -2.43 18.39 11.87
CA THR A 178 -1.43 17.31 11.81
C THR A 178 -0.19 17.68 11.02
N GLY A 179 -0.26 18.72 10.18
CA GLY A 179 0.69 18.94 9.08
C GLY A 179 0.43 18.01 7.90
N PRO A 180 1.17 18.19 6.78
CA PRO A 180 1.04 17.36 5.59
C PRO A 180 1.68 15.98 5.78
N GLY A 181 1.35 15.04 4.88
CA GLY A 181 2.06 13.76 4.77
C GLY A 181 1.76 12.76 5.89
N VAL A 182 0.56 12.84 6.48
CA VAL A 182 0.14 11.91 7.52
C VAL A 182 -0.18 10.55 6.94
N ILE A 183 0.29 9.49 7.59
CA ILE A 183 -0.06 8.11 7.26
C ILE A 183 -0.41 7.31 8.52
N ASP A 184 -1.12 6.20 8.27
CA ASP A 184 -1.52 5.20 9.26
C ASP A 184 -2.10 5.75 10.58
N PRO A 185 -3.11 6.64 10.53
CA PRO A 185 -3.64 7.25 11.73
C PRO A 185 -4.57 6.27 12.50
N HIS A 186 -4.52 6.26 13.83
CA HIS A 186 -5.34 5.40 14.69
C HIS A 186 -5.84 6.14 15.92
N LEU A 187 -7.12 5.98 16.26
CA LEU A 187 -7.71 6.58 17.46
C LEU A 187 -7.17 5.86 18.71
N SER A 188 -7.02 6.59 19.81
CA SER A 188 -6.81 5.98 21.12
C SER A 188 -8.04 5.16 21.53
N PRO A 189 -7.93 4.16 22.43
CA PRO A 189 -9.06 3.32 22.83
C PRO A 189 -10.28 4.08 23.37
N ASP A 190 -10.05 5.24 23.99
CA ASP A 190 -11.06 6.16 24.51
C ASP A 190 -11.51 7.23 23.49
N ALA A 191 -10.93 7.21 22.28
CA ALA A 191 -11.15 8.15 21.19
C ALA A 191 -10.89 9.63 21.53
N THR A 192 -10.08 9.90 22.55
CA THR A 192 -9.71 11.28 22.94
C THR A 192 -8.46 11.79 22.22
N LYS A 193 -7.68 10.90 21.60
CA LYS A 193 -6.45 11.21 20.86
C LYS A 193 -6.41 10.47 19.54
N VAL A 194 -5.60 10.99 18.63
CA VAL A 194 -5.16 10.30 17.42
C VAL A 194 -3.65 10.15 17.46
N ALA A 195 -3.16 8.95 17.15
CA ALA A 195 -1.77 8.70 16.82
C ALA A 195 -1.62 8.55 15.31
N TYR A 196 -0.50 8.99 14.76
CA TYR A 196 -0.23 8.87 13.33
C TYR A 196 1.27 8.97 13.06
N VAL A 197 1.72 8.51 11.89
CA VAL A 197 3.10 8.71 11.45
C VAL A 197 3.18 9.93 10.53
N ARG A 198 4.23 10.73 10.72
CA ARG A 198 4.63 11.82 9.82
C ARG A 198 6.15 11.92 9.86
N ASP A 199 6.80 12.15 8.73
CA ASP A 199 8.25 12.34 8.66
C ASP A 199 9.06 11.22 9.36
N SER A 200 8.62 9.96 9.21
CA SER A 200 9.23 8.77 9.82
C SER A 200 9.16 8.69 11.36
N ASP A 201 8.37 9.52 12.02
CA ASP A 201 8.14 9.48 13.48
C ASP A 201 6.64 9.41 13.83
N VAL A 202 6.33 8.84 15.00
CA VAL A 202 4.96 8.76 15.54
C VAL A 202 4.63 10.04 16.30
N TYR A 203 3.48 10.63 15.99
CA TYR A 203 2.94 11.84 16.61
C TYR A 203 1.56 11.59 17.23
N LEU A 204 1.20 12.45 18.18
CA LEU A 204 -0.11 12.49 18.83
C LEU A 204 -0.76 13.86 18.72
N LEU A 205 -2.07 13.87 18.61
CA LEU A 205 -2.92 15.05 18.79
C LEU A 205 -4.16 14.69 19.60
N SER A 206 -4.69 15.67 20.34
CA SER A 206 -6.03 15.59 20.92
C SER A 206 -7.10 15.63 19.83
N VAL A 207 -8.13 14.79 19.96
CA VAL A 207 -9.34 14.86 19.13
C VAL A 207 -10.14 16.14 19.40
N ASP A 208 -10.03 16.68 20.61
CA ASP A 208 -10.70 17.91 21.07
C ASP A 208 -9.83 19.16 20.95
N GLY A 209 -8.60 19.01 20.46
CA GLY A 209 -7.66 20.10 20.29
C GLY A 209 -8.16 21.19 19.36
N ASP A 210 -7.77 22.44 19.61
CA ASP A 210 -8.01 23.53 18.66
C ASP A 210 -7.00 23.50 17.49
N ALA A 211 -7.16 24.42 16.53
CA ALA A 211 -6.29 24.49 15.35
C ALA A 211 -4.85 24.93 15.63
N SER A 212 -4.57 25.45 16.83
CA SER A 212 -3.23 25.87 17.27
C SER A 212 -2.48 24.77 18.03
N GLU A 213 -3.14 23.65 18.37
CA GLU A 213 -2.50 22.52 19.04
C GLU A 213 -1.34 21.98 18.20
N LYS A 214 -0.18 21.83 18.85
CA LYS A 214 1.01 21.29 18.20
C LYS A 214 1.06 19.77 18.41
N PRO A 215 1.32 18.99 17.35
CA PRO A 215 1.53 17.56 17.49
C PRO A 215 2.63 17.22 18.49
N LEU A 216 2.34 16.28 19.39
CA LEU A 216 3.30 15.76 20.33
C LEU A 216 4.05 14.59 19.70
N ALA A 217 5.37 14.71 19.55
CA ALA A 217 6.22 13.62 19.07
C ALA A 217 6.36 12.52 20.15
N VAL A 218 5.93 11.30 19.82
CA VAL A 218 6.13 10.08 20.64
C VAL A 218 7.52 9.53 20.43
N THR A 219 7.95 9.48 19.17
CA THR A 219 9.30 9.08 18.76
C THR A 219 10.02 10.28 18.16
N ARG A 220 11.35 10.21 18.10
CA ARG A 220 12.19 11.23 17.46
C ARG A 220 13.38 10.56 16.77
N GLY A 221 13.79 11.13 15.64
CA GLY A 221 14.99 10.72 14.94
C GLY A 221 14.76 9.60 13.92
N GLY A 222 13.51 9.31 13.60
CA GLY A 222 13.17 8.46 12.49
C GLY A 222 13.67 9.06 11.17
N THR A 223 14.03 8.20 10.22
CA THR A 223 14.45 8.61 8.87
C THR A 223 13.85 7.64 7.85
N GLU A 224 13.90 7.98 6.56
CA GLU A 224 13.46 7.04 5.51
C GLU A 224 14.19 5.69 5.56
N MET A 225 15.44 5.67 6.02
CA MET A 225 16.23 4.45 6.19
C MET A 225 16.00 3.75 7.53
N ASN A 226 15.57 4.50 8.54
CA ASN A 226 15.28 4.02 9.88
C ASN A 226 13.90 4.51 10.38
N PRO A 227 12.77 4.12 9.75
CA PRO A 227 11.49 4.71 10.11
C PRO A 227 10.93 4.13 11.41
N HIS A 228 10.20 4.96 12.15
CA HIS A 228 9.48 4.61 13.35
C HIS A 228 7.96 4.57 13.10
N GLY A 229 7.31 3.50 13.55
CA GLY A 229 5.85 3.38 13.53
C GLY A 229 5.24 2.91 12.21
N THR A 230 6.04 2.65 11.17
CA THR A 230 5.57 2.05 9.92
C THR A 230 6.00 0.59 9.79
N ALA A 231 5.17 -0.20 9.12
CA ALA A 231 5.56 -1.54 8.71
C ALA A 231 6.52 -1.47 7.51
N GLU A 232 7.47 -2.39 7.45
CA GLU A 232 8.42 -2.54 6.35
C GLU A 232 7.79 -3.25 5.13
N PHE A 233 8.49 -3.25 4.00
CA PHE A 233 7.98 -3.78 2.73
C PHE A 233 7.43 -5.22 2.83
N MET A 234 8.19 -6.13 3.46
CA MET A 234 7.79 -7.53 3.60
C MET A 234 6.49 -7.69 4.39
N ALA A 235 6.35 -7.02 5.53
CA ALA A 235 5.10 -7.01 6.28
C ALA A 235 3.90 -6.54 5.46
N GLN A 236 4.06 -5.48 4.67
CA GLN A 236 2.96 -4.93 3.87
C GLN A 236 2.57 -5.85 2.71
N GLU A 237 3.54 -6.38 1.97
CA GLU A 237 3.28 -7.13 0.73
C GLU A 237 3.00 -8.62 0.97
N GLU A 238 3.77 -9.25 1.86
CA GLU A 238 3.72 -10.71 2.03
C GLU A 238 2.84 -11.14 3.21
N PHE A 239 2.80 -10.33 4.28
CA PHE A 239 2.03 -10.65 5.49
C PHE A 239 0.77 -9.81 5.68
N TYR A 240 0.50 -8.87 4.76
CA TYR A 240 -0.66 -7.97 4.82
C TYR A 240 -0.78 -7.19 6.14
N ARG A 241 0.36 -6.95 6.82
CA ARG A 241 0.46 -6.11 8.01
C ARG A 241 0.89 -4.70 7.60
N PHE A 242 -0.08 -3.79 7.56
CA PHE A 242 0.14 -2.39 7.18
C PHE A 242 0.43 -1.45 8.35
N ARG A 243 0.27 -1.94 9.58
CA ARG A 243 0.43 -1.19 10.83
C ARG A 243 1.81 -1.44 11.43
N GLY A 244 2.46 -0.35 11.86
CA GLY A 244 3.76 -0.38 12.53
C GLY A 244 3.75 0.22 13.94
N PHE A 245 2.60 0.64 14.47
CA PHE A 245 2.46 1.02 15.87
C PHE A 245 1.08 0.63 16.43
N TRP A 246 0.98 0.46 17.74
CA TRP A 246 -0.21 -0.01 18.43
C TRP A 246 -0.40 0.73 19.76
N TRP A 247 -1.61 1.19 20.03
CA TRP A 247 -2.01 1.71 21.33
C TRP A 247 -2.03 0.60 22.38
N SER A 248 -1.57 0.92 23.59
CA SER A 248 -1.90 0.11 24.77
C SER A 248 -3.42 0.14 25.00
N PRO A 249 -4.00 -0.89 25.64
CA PRO A 249 -5.45 -0.98 25.82
C PRO A 249 -6.04 0.14 26.69
N ASP A 250 -5.22 0.77 27.53
CA ASP A 250 -5.58 1.93 28.35
C ASP A 250 -5.26 3.28 27.68
N GLY A 251 -4.61 3.27 26.52
CA GLY A 251 -4.19 4.47 25.78
C GLY A 251 -3.02 5.23 26.42
N GLY A 252 -2.34 4.66 27.41
CA GLY A 252 -1.20 5.28 28.10
C GLY A 252 0.14 5.15 27.37
N GLU A 253 0.26 4.16 26.48
CA GLU A 253 1.51 3.80 25.81
C GLU A 253 1.29 3.50 24.32
N ILE A 254 2.37 3.61 23.55
CA ILE A 254 2.44 3.24 22.14
C ILE A 254 3.58 2.23 21.99
N LEU A 255 3.26 1.03 21.52
CA LEU A 255 4.25 0.12 20.95
C LEU A 255 4.50 0.55 19.52
N TYR A 256 5.74 0.71 19.10
CA TYR A 256 6.07 1.07 17.73
C TYR A 256 7.22 0.19 17.19
N GLN A 257 7.21 0.01 15.88
CA GLN A 257 8.23 -0.66 15.12
C GLN A 257 9.35 0.33 14.75
N GLU A 258 10.58 -0.09 14.98
CA GLU A 258 11.78 0.53 14.40
C GLU A 258 12.28 -0.39 13.30
N THR A 259 12.41 0.13 12.09
CA THR A 259 12.89 -0.65 10.94
C THR A 259 14.24 -0.12 10.52
N ASP A 260 15.27 -0.94 10.46
CA ASP A 260 16.57 -0.56 9.90
C ASP A 260 16.75 -1.17 8.50
N LEU A 261 16.76 -0.29 7.49
CA LEU A 261 16.88 -0.63 6.08
C LEU A 261 18.33 -0.58 5.56
N SER A 262 19.32 -0.31 6.41
CA SER A 262 20.72 -0.09 6.00
C SER A 262 21.33 -1.27 5.23
N LYS A 263 20.89 -2.50 5.52
CA LYS A 263 21.36 -3.72 4.87
C LYS A 263 20.52 -4.13 3.65
N VAL A 264 19.37 -3.49 3.43
CA VAL A 264 18.48 -3.83 2.32
C VAL A 264 19.02 -3.22 1.02
N GLU A 265 19.04 -4.01 -0.05
CA GLU A 265 19.46 -3.51 -1.37
C GLU A 265 18.52 -2.39 -1.85
N LYS A 266 19.11 -1.40 -2.53
CA LYS A 266 18.38 -0.24 -3.07
C LYS A 266 18.22 -0.39 -4.57
N TRP A 267 16.98 -0.28 -5.04
CA TRP A 267 16.65 -0.30 -6.45
C TRP A 267 16.29 1.10 -6.91
N THR A 268 16.71 1.44 -8.12
CA THR A 268 16.40 2.72 -8.77
C THR A 268 15.32 2.49 -9.82
N LEU A 269 14.14 3.07 -9.59
CA LEU A 269 12.96 2.93 -10.44
C LEU A 269 12.74 4.23 -11.23
N ALA A 270 12.95 4.19 -12.54
CA ALA A 270 12.68 5.30 -13.45
C ALA A 270 11.30 5.13 -14.12
N ASP A 271 10.59 6.23 -14.37
CA ASP A 271 9.37 6.24 -15.16
C ASP A 271 9.71 6.54 -16.63
N PRO A 272 9.68 5.55 -17.55
CA PRO A 272 10.02 5.78 -18.95
C PRO A 272 9.00 6.68 -19.68
N GLY A 273 7.77 6.80 -19.16
CA GLY A 273 6.76 7.71 -19.69
C GLY A 273 6.90 9.15 -19.21
N ARG A 274 7.72 9.37 -18.17
CA ARG A 274 8.01 10.67 -17.55
C ARG A 274 9.53 10.80 -17.30
N PRO A 275 10.36 10.75 -18.35
CA PRO A 275 11.82 10.73 -18.21
C PRO A 275 12.40 12.00 -17.55
N GLU A 276 11.63 13.09 -17.51
CA GLU A 276 11.99 14.32 -16.81
C GLU A 276 11.83 14.24 -15.28
N VAL A 277 11.12 13.23 -14.77
CA VAL A 277 10.98 12.99 -13.33
C VAL A 277 12.17 12.16 -12.84
N PRO A 278 12.91 12.63 -11.81
CA PRO A 278 14.03 11.86 -11.27
C PRO A 278 13.61 10.45 -10.82
N PRO A 279 14.44 9.42 -11.06
CA PRO A 279 14.15 8.07 -10.60
C PRO A 279 13.97 8.00 -9.09
N GLN A 280 13.06 7.14 -8.63
CA GLN A 280 12.83 6.89 -7.22
C GLN A 280 13.78 5.78 -6.72
N ILE A 281 14.33 5.96 -5.53
CA ILE A 281 15.14 4.92 -4.87
C ILE A 281 14.26 4.22 -3.83
N VAL A 282 14.19 2.90 -3.90
CA VAL A 282 13.41 2.07 -2.97
C VAL A 282 14.26 0.98 -2.37
N ALA A 283 14.14 0.76 -1.06
CA ALA A 283 14.71 -0.41 -0.39
C ALA A 283 13.87 -1.64 -0.75
N TYR A 284 14.46 -2.59 -1.48
CA TYR A 284 13.77 -3.77 -1.99
C TYR A 284 14.46 -5.06 -1.54
N PRO A 285 13.83 -5.86 -0.65
CA PRO A 285 14.42 -7.08 -0.11
C PRO A 285 14.32 -8.23 -1.13
N GLN A 286 15.24 -8.28 -2.09
CA GLN A 286 15.29 -9.36 -3.07
C GLN A 286 15.51 -10.72 -2.40
N THR A 287 14.87 -11.76 -2.93
CA THR A 287 15.05 -13.15 -2.49
C THR A 287 16.52 -13.52 -2.35
N GLY A 288 16.88 -14.07 -1.18
CA GLY A 288 18.26 -14.48 -0.86
C GLY A 288 19.17 -13.35 -0.35
N LYS A 289 18.75 -12.08 -0.39
CA LYS A 289 19.52 -10.93 0.12
C LYS A 289 19.13 -10.56 1.55
N ALA A 290 19.75 -9.54 2.13
CA ALA A 290 19.43 -9.11 3.48
C ALA A 290 18.03 -8.46 3.55
N HIS A 291 17.34 -8.69 4.67
CA HIS A 291 16.05 -8.08 4.98
C HIS A 291 16.24 -6.91 5.95
N ALA A 292 15.19 -6.11 6.09
CA ALA A 292 15.13 -5.08 7.12
C ALA A 292 15.31 -5.69 8.51
N ILE A 293 16.03 -5.01 9.39
CA ILE A 293 16.11 -5.41 10.80
C ILE A 293 14.95 -4.75 11.54
N VAL A 294 14.03 -5.55 12.06
CA VAL A 294 12.83 -5.09 12.75
C VAL A 294 13.04 -5.18 14.26
N ARG A 295 12.73 -4.09 14.97
CA ARG A 295 12.69 -4.02 16.43
C ARG A 295 11.38 -3.40 16.89
N LEU A 296 11.03 -3.63 18.14
CA LEU A 296 9.85 -3.06 18.77
C LEU A 296 10.26 -2.32 20.05
N ALA A 297 9.61 -1.18 20.31
CA ALA A 297 9.79 -0.43 21.53
C ALA A 297 8.47 0.17 22.03
N VAL A 298 8.33 0.32 23.35
CA VAL A 298 7.15 0.88 24.02
C VAL A 298 7.49 2.27 24.55
N ALA A 299 6.78 3.29 24.07
CA ALA A 299 6.90 4.67 24.50
C ALA A 299 5.67 5.10 25.31
N LYS A 300 5.90 5.91 26.36
CA LYS A 300 4.82 6.48 27.17
C LYS A 300 4.29 7.77 26.53
N VAL A 301 2.99 7.83 26.32
CA VAL A 301 2.28 8.95 25.69
C VAL A 301 2.44 10.26 26.47
N ARG A 302 2.40 10.19 27.81
CA ARG A 302 2.45 11.36 28.71
C ARG A 302 3.86 11.76 29.16
N ALA A 303 4.90 11.06 28.70
CA ALA A 303 6.28 11.32 29.10
C ALA A 303 7.20 11.43 27.87
N PRO A 304 6.96 12.42 26.99
CA PRO A 304 7.76 12.62 25.79
C PRO A 304 9.24 12.79 26.15
N GLY A 305 10.13 12.09 25.44
CA GLY A 305 11.58 12.15 25.66
C GLY A 305 12.14 11.20 26.73
N LYS A 306 11.30 10.41 27.42
CA LYS A 306 11.81 9.25 28.17
C LYS A 306 12.23 8.14 27.18
N PRO A 307 13.32 7.40 27.46
CA PRO A 307 13.71 6.27 26.63
C PRO A 307 12.57 5.27 26.49
N ALA A 308 12.28 4.87 25.25
CA ALA A 308 11.33 3.80 24.99
C ALA A 308 11.91 2.48 25.50
N ARG A 309 11.04 1.59 25.97
CA ARG A 309 11.42 0.26 26.46
C ARG A 309 11.48 -0.70 25.28
N SER A 310 12.64 -1.28 24.99
CA SER A 310 12.77 -2.28 23.93
C SER A 310 12.02 -3.57 24.27
N VAL A 311 11.31 -4.13 23.30
CA VAL A 311 10.74 -5.48 23.36
C VAL A 311 11.70 -6.44 22.68
N THR A 312 12.13 -7.48 23.40
CA THR A 312 13.22 -8.37 22.98
C THR A 312 12.70 -9.77 22.63
N TRP A 313 13.14 -10.28 21.48
CA TRP A 313 12.96 -11.68 21.06
C TRP A 313 14.16 -12.11 20.21
N ASP A 314 14.19 -13.40 19.86
CA ASP A 314 15.20 -13.97 18.97
C ASP A 314 14.94 -13.54 17.51
N THR A 315 15.42 -12.34 17.14
CA THR A 315 15.28 -11.75 15.80
C THR A 315 16.16 -12.42 14.75
N GLU A 316 17.20 -13.13 15.16
CA GLU A 316 18.06 -13.88 14.24
C GLU A 316 17.33 -15.14 13.76
N ARG A 317 16.68 -15.86 14.67
CA ARG A 317 15.86 -17.01 14.34
C ARG A 317 14.54 -16.62 13.69
N TYR A 318 13.89 -15.56 14.19
CA TYR A 318 12.58 -15.10 13.74
C TYR A 318 12.63 -13.65 13.24
N PRO A 319 13.19 -13.40 12.04
CA PRO A 319 13.34 -12.05 11.50
C PRO A 319 12.02 -11.42 11.04
N TYR A 320 10.97 -12.21 10.83
CA TYR A 320 9.68 -11.71 10.36
C TYR A 320 8.72 -11.46 11.52
N LEU A 321 8.33 -10.20 11.71
CA LEU A 321 7.20 -9.82 12.55
C LEU A 321 5.92 -9.86 11.72
N VAL A 322 5.13 -10.92 11.87
CA VAL A 322 3.94 -11.19 11.05
C VAL A 322 2.73 -10.45 11.58
N SER A 323 2.48 -10.51 12.89
CA SER A 323 1.33 -9.86 13.52
C SER A 323 1.65 -9.43 14.95
N VAL A 324 0.96 -8.37 15.40
CA VAL A 324 1.04 -7.84 16.76
C VAL A 324 -0.37 -7.53 17.23
N THR A 325 -0.70 -8.03 18.42
CA THR A 325 -2.02 -7.80 19.05
C THR A 325 -1.83 -7.36 20.49
N TRP A 326 -2.49 -6.26 20.88
CA TRP A 326 -2.44 -5.74 22.24
C TRP A 326 -3.87 -5.55 22.80
N PRO A 327 -4.50 -6.62 23.29
CA PRO A 327 -5.88 -6.59 23.77
C PRO A 327 -5.97 -6.18 25.24
N LYS A 328 -7.13 -5.70 25.68
CA LYS A 328 -7.35 -5.25 27.07
C LYS A 328 -7.23 -6.34 28.13
N ASN A 329 -7.64 -7.57 27.81
CA ASN A 329 -7.80 -8.66 28.77
C ASN A 329 -6.87 -9.84 28.45
N ALA A 330 -5.79 -9.61 27.72
CA ALA A 330 -4.78 -10.60 27.36
C ALA A 330 -3.41 -9.92 27.17
N PRO A 331 -2.29 -10.66 27.23
CA PRO A 331 -0.98 -10.07 27.05
C PRO A 331 -0.79 -9.47 25.65
N LEU A 332 0.14 -8.53 25.51
CA LEU A 332 0.70 -8.15 24.22
C LEU A 332 1.33 -9.39 23.56
N THR A 333 0.86 -9.75 22.37
CA THR A 333 1.36 -10.92 21.64
C THR A 333 1.99 -10.56 20.30
N LEU A 334 3.07 -11.25 19.96
CA LEU A 334 3.80 -11.14 18.70
C LEU A 334 3.76 -12.50 17.98
N LEU A 335 3.30 -12.53 16.73
CA LEU A 335 3.51 -13.69 15.86
C LEU A 335 4.76 -13.42 15.03
N VAL A 336 5.78 -14.26 15.23
CA VAL A 336 7.07 -14.16 14.54
C VAL A 336 7.36 -15.43 13.75
N MET A 337 8.12 -15.31 12.66
CA MET A 337 8.37 -16.42 11.75
C MET A 337 9.82 -16.46 11.27
N ASP A 338 10.31 -17.68 11.06
CA ASP A 338 11.64 -17.93 10.57
C ASP A 338 11.78 -17.56 9.09
N ARG A 339 13.02 -17.50 8.61
CA ARG A 339 13.30 -17.08 7.24
C ARG A 339 12.72 -18.02 6.19
N ALA A 340 12.66 -19.32 6.48
CA ALA A 340 12.10 -20.31 5.56
C ALA A 340 10.57 -20.34 5.54
N GLN A 341 9.93 -19.63 6.48
CA GLN A 341 8.47 -19.63 6.68
C GLN A 341 7.92 -21.02 6.95
N ARG A 342 8.68 -21.83 7.71
CA ARG A 342 8.32 -23.20 8.10
C ARG A 342 8.21 -23.36 9.61
N ARG A 343 8.60 -22.34 10.36
CA ARG A 343 8.46 -22.30 11.81
C ARG A 343 7.96 -20.94 12.25
N SER A 344 6.87 -20.92 12.99
CA SER A 344 6.33 -19.73 13.63
C SER A 344 6.37 -19.86 15.14
N ALA A 345 6.39 -18.72 15.84
CA ALA A 345 6.23 -18.67 17.28
C ALA A 345 5.27 -17.54 17.65
N LEU A 346 4.31 -17.86 18.52
CA LEU A 346 3.50 -16.87 19.21
C LEU A 346 4.19 -16.54 20.53
N LEU A 347 4.58 -15.28 20.69
CA LEU A 347 5.26 -14.77 21.88
C LEU A 347 4.30 -13.89 22.68
N ALA A 348 4.33 -13.98 24.00
CA ALA A 348 3.80 -12.94 24.89
C ALA A 348 4.94 -12.01 25.31
N ALA A 349 4.77 -10.70 25.15
CA ALA A 349 5.69 -9.69 25.64
C ALA A 349 5.20 -9.15 26.99
N ASP A 350 6.09 -9.12 27.97
CA ASP A 350 5.84 -8.44 29.25
C ASP A 350 6.00 -6.93 29.06
N GLU A 351 4.93 -6.18 29.28
CA GLU A 351 4.87 -4.73 29.04
C GLU A 351 5.82 -3.91 29.94
N LYS A 352 6.19 -4.46 31.10
CA LYS A 352 7.04 -3.78 32.09
C LYS A 352 8.52 -4.01 31.84
N THR A 353 8.90 -5.17 31.35
CA THR A 353 10.30 -5.56 31.16
C THR A 353 10.73 -5.55 29.69
N GLY A 354 9.78 -5.75 28.77
CA GLY A 354 10.05 -5.94 27.35
C GLY A 354 10.47 -7.36 26.97
N ASN A 355 10.64 -8.25 27.95
CA ASN A 355 11.02 -9.64 27.68
C ASN A 355 9.85 -10.41 27.08
N THR A 356 10.17 -11.39 26.22
CA THR A 356 9.17 -12.27 25.63
C THR A 356 9.24 -13.70 26.15
N THR A 357 8.09 -14.36 26.21
CA THR A 357 7.95 -15.79 26.50
C THR A 357 7.19 -16.47 25.37
N VAL A 358 7.65 -17.63 24.93
CA VAL A 358 6.96 -18.42 23.89
C VAL A 358 5.69 -19.02 24.47
N LEU A 359 4.55 -18.74 23.84
CA LEU A 359 3.25 -19.35 24.15
C LEU A 359 2.99 -20.59 23.29
N LEU A 360 3.33 -20.51 22.00
CA LEU A 360 3.11 -21.56 21.01
C LEU A 360 4.23 -21.54 19.98
N THR A 361 4.60 -22.71 19.48
CA THR A 361 5.44 -22.86 18.28
C THR A 361 4.71 -23.79 17.32
N GLU A 362 4.71 -23.44 16.05
CA GLU A 362 4.21 -24.30 14.97
C GLU A 362 5.33 -24.58 13.97
N GLU A 363 5.32 -25.78 13.41
CA GLU A 363 6.28 -26.26 12.41
C GLU A 363 5.56 -27.08 11.34
N ASP A 364 5.97 -26.89 10.08
CA ASP A 364 5.44 -27.58 8.88
C ASP A 364 6.15 -28.90 8.53
#